data_AF-A9P2G1-F1
#
_entry.id   AF-A9P2G1-F1
#
_cell.length_a   1.000
_cell.length_b   1.000
_cell.length_c   1.000
_cell.angle_alpha   90.00
_cell.angle_beta   90.00
_cell.angle_gamma   90.00
#
_symmetry.space_group_name_H-M   'P 1'
#
loop_
_entity.id
_entity.type
_entity.pdbx_description
1 polymer ?
#
loop_
_entity_poly.entity_id
_entity_poly.type
_entity_poly.pdbx_seq_one_letter_code
_entity_poly.pdbx_strand_id
1 'polypeptide(L)'
;MAMAMAAATAHFRFPLFPFKFSHHPKNSRPLPFFKISPTIQNSPWTICVSITSTSIKAEPDLPEVESENSPNNQTRWKPITKRKVAMRIGYVGTNYRGLQIQRDSASTITIEDELEKAILKAGGMLESNYGNLHKLGWRRSSRTDKGVHSLATVIAMKMEIPDGAWEEDPDGIALADVINRHLPYNIRIFSILPVNKYECISIFQTSGNLLA
;
A
#
# COMPACT_ATOMS: atom_id res chain seq x y z
N MET A 1 -17.50 -14.40 61.01
CA MET A 1 -17.78 -12.96 61.23
C MET A 1 -17.11 -12.21 60.09
N ALA A 2 -17.86 -11.32 59.44
CA ALA A 2 -17.71 -10.88 58.05
C ALA A 2 -16.42 -10.12 57.69
N MET A 3 -16.01 -10.21 56.43
CA MET A 3 -15.33 -9.12 55.73
C MET A 3 -15.98 -8.91 54.36
N ALA A 4 -16.59 -7.74 54.19
CA ALA A 4 -17.27 -7.29 52.98
C ALA A 4 -16.24 -6.69 52.00
N MET A 5 -16.31 -7.09 50.73
CA MET A 5 -15.62 -6.43 49.61
C MET A 5 -16.68 -5.69 48.79
N ALA A 6 -16.61 -4.36 48.80
CA ALA A 6 -17.48 -3.49 48.03
C ALA A 6 -17.04 -3.47 46.55
N ALA A 7 -17.90 -3.95 45.65
CA ALA A 7 -17.73 -3.84 44.21
C ALA A 7 -18.42 -2.57 43.72
N ALA A 8 -17.65 -1.58 43.26
CA ALA A 8 -18.17 -0.39 42.59
C ALA A 8 -18.48 -0.72 41.13
N THR A 9 -19.75 -0.94 40.82
CA THR A 9 -20.27 -1.14 39.46
C THR A 9 -20.61 0.23 38.86
N ALA A 10 -19.73 0.75 38.00
CA ALA A 10 -19.98 1.98 37.25
C ALA A 10 -20.87 1.65 36.03
N HIS A 11 -22.15 1.99 36.11
CA HIS A 11 -23.09 1.94 34.99
C HIS A 11 -22.83 3.09 34.01
N PHE A 12 -22.07 2.83 32.94
CA PHE A 12 -22.01 3.74 31.80
C PHE A 12 -23.23 3.55 30.89
N ARG A 13 -24.15 4.50 31.00
CA ARG A 13 -25.39 4.59 30.22
C ARG A 13 -25.06 5.28 28.88
N PHE A 14 -24.98 4.51 27.81
CA PHE A 14 -24.81 5.05 26.45
C PHE A 14 -26.14 5.65 25.94
N PRO A 15 -26.17 6.89 25.42
CA PRO A 15 -27.33 7.42 24.74
C PRO A 15 -27.48 6.79 23.34
N LEU A 16 -28.60 6.11 23.13
CA LEU A 16 -29.07 5.65 21.82
C LEU A 16 -29.41 6.86 20.94
N PHE A 17 -28.59 7.16 19.93
CA PHE A 17 -28.97 8.04 18.84
C PHE A 17 -29.65 7.23 17.72
N PRO A 18 -30.87 7.59 17.28
CA PRO A 18 -31.51 6.91 16.16
C PRO A 18 -30.92 7.39 14.83
N PHE A 19 -30.19 6.51 14.15
CA PHE A 19 -29.80 6.71 12.75
C PHE A 19 -31.03 6.59 11.84
N LYS A 20 -31.44 7.72 11.27
CA LYS A 20 -32.53 7.82 10.30
C LYS A 20 -31.97 7.46 8.92
N PHE A 21 -32.26 6.26 8.43
CA PHE A 21 -31.98 5.86 7.05
C PHE A 21 -32.90 6.64 6.10
N SER A 22 -32.33 7.53 5.30
CA SER A 22 -33.03 8.17 4.19
C SER A 22 -32.87 7.30 2.94
N HIS A 23 -33.97 6.71 2.48
CA HIS A 23 -34.04 6.01 1.20
C HIS A 23 -33.98 7.02 0.05
N HIS A 24 -32.93 6.96 -0.77
CA HIS A 24 -32.90 7.63 -2.07
C HIS A 24 -33.38 6.66 -3.17
N PRO A 25 -34.35 7.03 -4.02
CA PRO A 25 -34.85 6.16 -5.07
C PRO A 25 -33.86 6.00 -6.22
N LYS A 26 -33.85 4.77 -6.77
CA LYS A 26 -33.16 4.35 -7.99
C LYS A 26 -33.73 5.12 -9.19
N ASN A 27 -32.89 5.67 -10.04
CA ASN A 27 -33.28 5.93 -11.42
C ASN A 27 -32.14 5.70 -12.41
N SER A 28 -32.48 4.85 -13.39
CA SER A 28 -31.68 4.26 -14.45
C SER A 28 -31.45 5.18 -15.64
N ARG A 29 -30.29 5.08 -16.31
CA ARG A 29 -30.16 5.10 -17.80
C ARG A 29 -28.93 4.29 -18.24
N PRO A 30 -29.02 3.44 -19.29
CA PRO A 30 -27.88 2.74 -19.85
C PRO A 30 -27.08 3.65 -20.81
N LEU A 31 -25.75 3.49 -20.82
CA LEU A 31 -24.84 4.17 -21.75
C LEU A 31 -24.88 3.49 -23.13
N PRO A 32 -24.80 4.24 -24.25
CA PRO A 32 -24.78 3.65 -25.58
C PRO A 32 -23.41 3.03 -25.91
N PHE A 33 -23.49 1.80 -26.42
CA PHE A 33 -22.42 1.03 -27.04
C PHE A 33 -21.82 1.78 -28.24
N PHE A 34 -20.53 2.12 -28.18
CA PHE A 34 -19.76 2.51 -29.36
C PHE A 34 -19.10 1.26 -29.98
N LYS A 35 -19.54 0.90 -31.18
CA LYS A 35 -18.85 -0.06 -32.06
C LYS A 35 -17.80 0.71 -32.87
N ILE A 36 -16.55 0.30 -32.79
CA ILE A 36 -15.49 0.73 -33.71
C ILE A 36 -15.04 -0.51 -34.49
N SER A 37 -15.15 -0.41 -35.82
CA SER A 37 -14.78 -1.43 -36.80
C SER A 37 -13.27 -1.43 -37.06
N PRO A 38 -12.60 -2.56 -37.31
CA PRO A 38 -11.22 -2.57 -37.75
C PRO A 38 -11.16 -2.52 -39.29
N THR A 39 -10.45 -1.53 -39.84
CA THR A 39 -10.02 -1.58 -41.24
C THR A 39 -8.51 -1.72 -41.27
N ILE A 40 -8.09 -2.88 -41.76
CA ILE A 40 -6.74 -3.27 -42.14
C ILE A 40 -6.42 -2.56 -43.45
N GLN A 41 -5.23 -1.95 -43.58
CA GLN A 41 -4.53 -1.93 -44.87
C GLN A 41 -3.01 -1.70 -44.71
N ASN A 42 -2.30 -2.82 -44.88
CA ASN A 42 -0.99 -3.05 -45.50
C ASN A 42 -0.27 -1.84 -46.16
N SER A 43 1.05 -1.72 -45.95
CA SER A 43 2.06 -2.23 -46.90
C SER A 43 3.51 -1.92 -46.50
N PRO A 44 4.51 -2.67 -47.02
CA PRO A 44 5.91 -2.65 -46.57
C PRO A 44 6.88 -2.11 -47.64
N TRP A 45 7.92 -1.36 -47.25
CA TRP A 45 9.09 -1.13 -48.12
C TRP A 45 10.39 -1.15 -47.31
N THR A 46 11.16 -2.21 -47.55
CA THR A 46 12.57 -2.37 -47.22
C THR A 46 13.40 -1.61 -48.24
N ILE A 47 14.36 -0.79 -47.79
CA ILE A 47 15.52 -0.39 -48.60
C ILE A 47 16.77 -0.51 -47.72
N CYS A 48 17.65 -1.43 -48.08
CA CYS A 48 19.03 -1.55 -47.62
C CYS A 48 19.92 -0.60 -48.42
N VAL A 49 20.79 0.21 -47.79
CA VAL A 49 22.05 0.66 -48.40
C VAL A 49 23.12 0.92 -47.33
N SER A 50 24.17 0.09 -47.44
CA SER A 50 25.61 0.30 -47.31
C SER A 50 26.24 1.04 -46.13
N ILE A 51 27.10 0.26 -45.47
CA ILE A 51 28.19 0.61 -44.57
C ILE A 51 29.24 1.43 -45.32
N THR A 52 29.67 2.55 -44.75
CA THR A 52 30.98 3.13 -45.04
C THR A 52 31.60 3.65 -43.75
N SER A 53 32.74 3.06 -43.40
CA SER A 53 33.59 3.42 -42.28
C SER A 53 34.31 4.74 -42.53
N THR A 54 34.19 5.70 -41.61
CA THR A 54 35.16 6.80 -41.53
C THR A 54 35.34 7.23 -40.07
N SER A 55 36.57 7.06 -39.60
CA SER A 55 37.09 7.55 -38.32
C SER A 55 37.55 9.00 -38.50
N ILE A 56 37.09 9.93 -37.66
CA ILE A 56 37.76 11.22 -37.33
C ILE A 56 37.30 11.68 -35.93
N LYS A 57 38.29 11.72 -35.02
CA LYS A 57 38.68 12.66 -33.93
C LYS A 57 37.66 13.37 -33.02
N ALA A 58 38.19 13.61 -31.81
CA ALA A 58 37.60 14.03 -30.54
C ALA A 58 37.22 15.52 -30.36
N GLU A 59 36.30 15.70 -29.39
CA GLU A 59 36.00 16.82 -28.45
C GLU A 59 35.49 18.18 -28.99
N PRO A 60 34.74 19.02 -28.21
CA PRO A 60 34.33 18.91 -26.78
C PRO A 60 32.84 19.21 -26.44
N ASP A 61 32.46 18.90 -25.19
CA ASP A 61 31.42 19.42 -24.29
C ASP A 61 30.08 20.00 -24.80
N LEU A 62 28.94 19.39 -24.39
CA LEU A 62 27.71 20.03 -23.84
C LEU A 62 26.51 19.05 -23.75
N PRO A 63 25.51 19.37 -22.92
CA PRO A 63 25.21 18.78 -21.62
C PRO A 63 24.59 17.36 -21.67
N GLU A 64 24.77 16.62 -20.58
CA GLU A 64 24.19 15.31 -20.32
C GLU A 64 22.64 15.39 -20.36
N VAL A 65 22.05 14.92 -21.47
CA VAL A 65 20.61 14.74 -21.59
C VAL A 65 20.25 13.47 -20.82
N GLU A 66 19.78 13.63 -19.60
CA GLU A 66 19.11 12.56 -18.85
C GLU A 66 17.90 12.08 -19.67
N SER A 67 18.05 10.94 -20.35
CA SER A 67 16.95 10.30 -21.07
C SER A 67 16.05 9.54 -20.09
N GLU A 68 15.30 10.27 -19.26
CA GLU A 68 14.19 9.69 -18.51
C GLU A 68 12.91 9.76 -19.34
N ASN A 69 12.67 8.75 -20.17
CA ASN A 69 11.31 8.44 -20.62
C ASN A 69 11.10 6.93 -20.62
N SER A 70 11.12 6.37 -19.42
CA SER A 70 10.51 5.08 -19.13
C SER A 70 9.06 5.34 -18.67
N PRO A 71 8.04 4.65 -19.21
CA PRO A 71 6.62 4.91 -18.95
C PRO A 71 6.17 4.60 -17.50
N ASN A 72 7.11 4.35 -16.59
CA ASN A 72 6.84 3.86 -15.24
C ASN A 72 6.65 4.97 -14.18
N ASN A 73 6.88 6.24 -14.52
CA ASN A 73 6.86 7.35 -13.55
C ASN A 73 5.45 7.69 -13.01
N GLN A 74 4.37 7.10 -13.54
CA GLN A 74 3.01 7.39 -13.04
C GLN A 74 2.59 6.54 -11.83
N THR A 75 3.35 5.50 -11.46
CA THR A 75 2.95 4.54 -10.41
C THR A 75 3.76 4.61 -9.13
N ARG A 76 4.78 5.49 -9.08
CA ARG A 76 5.69 5.68 -7.97
C ARG A 76 5.66 7.16 -7.55
N TRP A 77 5.45 7.45 -6.26
CA TRP A 77 5.55 8.82 -5.78
C TRP A 77 6.99 9.22 -5.49
N LYS A 78 7.27 10.53 -5.59
CA LYS A 78 8.55 11.11 -5.17
C LYS A 78 8.49 11.43 -3.68
N PRO A 79 9.35 10.82 -2.85
CA PRO A 79 9.35 11.09 -1.43
C PRO A 79 10.02 12.42 -1.09
N ILE A 80 9.52 13.09 -0.05
CA ILE A 80 10.09 14.34 0.49
C ILE A 80 10.50 14.17 1.95
N THR A 81 9.65 13.54 2.76
CA THR A 81 9.94 13.36 4.20
C THR A 81 9.68 11.94 4.65
N LYS A 82 10.45 11.51 5.64
CA LYS A 82 10.24 10.21 6.30
C LYS A 82 9.31 10.40 7.50
N ARG A 83 8.18 9.71 7.52
CA ARG A 83 7.21 9.77 8.63
C ARG A 83 6.91 8.38 9.15
N LYS A 84 6.53 8.32 10.44
CA LYS A 84 5.98 7.09 11.00
C LYS A 84 4.49 7.04 10.65
N VAL A 85 4.05 5.93 10.06
CA VAL A 85 2.68 5.73 9.62
C VAL A 85 2.12 4.44 10.20
N ALA A 86 0.79 4.36 10.28
CA ALA A 86 0.05 3.13 10.46
C ALA A 86 -0.79 2.84 9.22
N MET A 87 -0.73 1.60 8.77
CA MET A 87 -1.37 1.09 7.57
C MET A 87 -2.40 0.04 7.97
N ARG A 88 -3.66 0.23 7.58
CA ARG A 88 -4.75 -0.72 7.85
C ARG A 88 -4.95 -1.64 6.66
N ILE A 89 -4.95 -2.94 6.89
CA ILE A 89 -4.80 -3.97 5.85
C ILE A 89 -5.83 -5.08 6.04
N GLY A 90 -6.39 -5.54 4.93
CA GLY A 90 -7.14 -6.78 4.84
C GLY A 90 -6.51 -7.73 3.81
N TYR A 91 -6.60 -9.04 4.06
CA TYR A 91 -6.07 -10.04 3.14
C TYR A 91 -6.76 -11.41 3.26
N VAL A 92 -6.70 -12.15 2.15
CA VAL A 92 -7.11 -13.55 2.07
C VAL A 92 -5.86 -14.44 2.21
N GLY A 93 -5.75 -15.14 3.35
CA GLY A 93 -4.52 -15.86 3.72
C GLY A 93 -4.31 -17.23 3.10
N THR A 94 -5.28 -17.76 2.33
CA THR A 94 -5.27 -19.15 1.81
C THR A 94 -3.96 -19.55 1.17
N ASN A 95 -3.34 -18.66 0.39
CA ASN A 95 -2.12 -18.93 -0.37
C ASN A 95 -0.84 -18.43 0.33
N TYR A 96 -0.92 -18.02 1.59
CA TYR A 96 0.20 -17.44 2.34
C TYR A 96 0.50 -18.24 3.61
N ARG A 97 1.78 -18.28 4.00
CA ARG A 97 2.21 -18.89 5.27
C ARG A 97 2.10 -17.93 6.45
N GLY A 98 0.98 -17.21 6.50
CA GLY A 98 0.70 -16.22 7.53
C GLY A 98 1.26 -14.84 7.21
N LEU A 99 1.19 -13.96 8.20
CA LEU A 99 1.60 -12.57 8.07
C LEU A 99 3.12 -12.40 8.00
N GLN A 100 3.85 -13.06 8.89
CA GLN A 100 5.27 -12.74 9.14
C GLN A 100 6.22 -13.37 8.12
N ILE A 101 7.21 -12.61 7.67
CA ILE A 101 8.30 -13.16 6.84
C ILE A 101 9.04 -14.26 7.59
N GLN A 102 9.12 -15.45 6.98
CA GLN A 102 9.91 -16.58 7.43
C GLN A 102 11.12 -16.73 6.51
N ARG A 103 12.31 -16.32 6.97
CA ARG A 103 13.54 -16.32 6.13
C ARG A 103 14.14 -17.71 5.90
N ASP A 104 13.71 -18.69 6.68
CA ASP A 104 14.30 -20.04 6.69
C ASP A 104 13.76 -20.94 5.57
N SER A 105 12.86 -20.43 4.72
CA SER A 105 12.22 -21.22 3.66
C SER A 105 12.14 -20.41 2.37
N ALA A 106 13.02 -20.71 1.41
CA ALA A 106 13.17 -19.98 0.15
C ALA A 106 11.91 -19.93 -0.75
N SER A 107 10.89 -20.74 -0.49
CA SER A 107 9.65 -20.83 -1.27
C SER A 107 8.41 -20.31 -0.54
N THR A 108 8.58 -19.68 0.62
CA THR A 108 7.45 -19.24 1.45
C THR A 108 7.09 -17.78 1.18
N ILE A 109 5.96 -17.56 0.50
CA ILE A 109 5.38 -16.22 0.34
C ILE A 109 4.51 -15.90 1.57
N THR A 110 4.70 -14.71 2.12
CA THR A 110 3.97 -14.20 3.29
C THR A 110 3.34 -12.85 2.94
N ILE A 111 2.37 -12.41 3.73
CA ILE A 111 1.72 -11.12 3.48
C ILE A 111 2.73 -9.96 3.58
N GLU A 112 3.67 -10.01 4.52
CA GLU A 112 4.71 -8.98 4.66
C GLU A 112 5.65 -8.91 3.46
N ASP A 113 5.97 -10.03 2.82
CA ASP A 113 6.82 -10.08 1.64
C ASP A 113 6.16 -9.34 0.44
N GLU A 114 4.86 -9.53 0.24
CA GLU A 114 4.09 -8.79 -0.78
C GLU A 114 4.00 -7.29 -0.47
N LEU A 115 3.75 -6.96 0.80
CA LEU A 115 3.67 -5.57 1.24
C LEU A 115 5.01 -4.85 1.08
N GLU A 116 6.11 -5.47 1.49
CA GLU A 116 7.46 -4.89 1.38
C GLU A 116 7.79 -4.56 -0.09
N LYS A 117 7.51 -5.50 -1.01
CA LYS A 117 7.68 -5.30 -2.46
C LYS A 117 6.80 -4.19 -3.00
N ALA A 118 5.52 -4.17 -2.64
CA ALA A 118 4.58 -3.17 -3.14
C ALA A 118 4.91 -1.75 -2.65
N ILE A 119 5.26 -1.61 -1.37
CA ILE A 119 5.68 -0.33 -0.78
C ILE A 119 6.94 0.19 -1.46
N LEU A 120 7.92 -0.69 -1.71
CA LEU A 120 9.14 -0.33 -2.42
C LEU A 120 8.82 0.20 -3.82
N LYS A 121 8.02 -0.52 -4.61
CA LYS A 121 7.63 -0.12 -5.97
C LYS A 121 6.89 1.22 -5.98
N ALA A 122 6.00 1.42 -5.02
CA ALA A 122 5.18 2.63 -4.90
C ALA A 122 6.00 3.88 -4.50
N GLY A 123 7.21 3.73 -3.96
CA GLY A 123 8.06 4.86 -3.54
C GLY A 123 8.04 5.12 -2.04
N GLY A 124 7.39 4.26 -1.25
CA GLY A 124 7.31 4.38 0.20
C GLY A 124 8.55 3.91 0.95
N MET A 125 9.56 3.41 0.23
CA MET A 125 10.80 2.90 0.80
C MET A 125 11.98 3.17 -0.12
N LEU A 126 13.15 3.42 0.48
CA LEU A 126 14.42 3.44 -0.20
C LEU A 126 14.94 2.01 -0.43
N GLU A 127 15.51 1.74 -1.61
CA GLU A 127 16.03 0.42 -2.00
C GLU A 127 17.04 -0.16 -0.98
N SER A 128 17.87 0.69 -0.38
CA SER A 128 18.87 0.28 0.62
C SER A 128 18.28 -0.26 1.94
N ASN A 129 16.97 -0.07 2.17
CA ASN A 129 16.26 -0.61 3.32
C ASN A 129 15.51 -1.91 3.02
N TYR A 130 15.39 -2.28 1.73
CA TYR A 130 14.66 -3.47 1.32
C TYR A 130 15.28 -4.75 1.91
N GLY A 131 14.43 -5.68 2.36
CA GLY A 131 14.81 -6.91 3.04
C GLY A 131 15.09 -6.75 4.54
N ASN A 132 15.17 -5.51 5.05
CA ASN A 132 15.45 -5.21 6.45
C ASN A 132 14.34 -4.38 7.10
N LEU A 133 13.23 -5.07 7.42
CA LEU A 133 12.09 -4.52 8.15
C LEU A 133 12.46 -3.88 9.52
N HIS A 134 13.56 -4.30 10.14
CA HIS A 134 14.00 -3.72 11.42
C HIS A 134 14.44 -2.25 11.26
N LYS A 135 15.16 -1.91 10.18
CA LYS A 135 15.58 -0.51 9.88
C LYS A 135 14.38 0.42 9.71
N LEU A 136 13.26 -0.11 9.21
CA LEU A 136 12.02 0.64 9.00
C LEU A 136 11.20 0.79 10.29
N GLY A 137 11.59 0.15 11.39
CA GLY A 137 10.78 0.11 12.60
C GLY A 137 9.43 -0.56 12.39
N TRP A 138 9.42 -1.63 11.58
CA TRP A 138 8.21 -2.38 11.23
C TRP A 138 7.60 -3.08 12.46
N ARG A 139 6.31 -2.84 12.69
CA ARG A 139 5.53 -3.38 13.82
C ARG A 139 4.17 -3.85 13.32
N ARG A 140 3.61 -4.87 13.96
CA ARG A 140 2.34 -5.50 13.59
C ARG A 140 1.39 -5.47 14.78
N SER A 141 0.09 -5.44 14.52
CA SER A 141 -0.94 -5.60 15.54
C SER A 141 -1.14 -7.02 16.02
N SER A 142 -0.93 -8.00 15.14
CA SER A 142 -1.08 -9.41 15.46
C SER A 142 -0.09 -10.27 14.68
N ARG A 143 -0.02 -11.55 15.06
CA ARG A 143 0.55 -12.61 14.24
C ARG A 143 -0.62 -13.43 13.68
N THR A 144 -0.44 -14.00 12.50
CA THR A 144 -1.40 -14.94 11.92
C THR A 144 -0.67 -16.15 11.37
N ASP A 145 -1.30 -17.31 11.48
CA ASP A 145 -0.78 -18.56 10.99
C ASP A 145 -1.09 -18.74 9.50
N LYS A 146 -0.54 -19.81 8.91
CA LYS A 146 -0.79 -20.20 7.52
C LYS A 146 -2.29 -20.31 7.24
N GLY A 147 -2.74 -19.71 6.13
CA GLY A 147 -4.13 -19.82 5.68
C GLY A 147 -5.10 -18.83 6.34
N VAL A 148 -4.71 -18.12 7.40
CA VAL A 148 -5.60 -17.24 8.17
C VAL A 148 -5.93 -15.96 7.39
N HIS A 149 -7.21 -15.61 7.32
CA HIS A 149 -7.70 -14.35 6.74
C HIS A 149 -7.75 -13.24 7.79
N SER A 150 -7.66 -11.97 7.36
CA SER A 150 -7.78 -10.83 8.25
C SER A 150 -8.40 -9.62 7.55
N LEU A 151 -9.17 -8.81 8.29
CA LEU A 151 -9.71 -7.53 7.82
C LEU A 151 -9.18 -6.32 8.61
N ALA A 152 -8.50 -6.57 9.73
CA ALA A 152 -8.13 -5.54 10.71
C ALA A 152 -6.67 -5.65 11.14
N THR A 153 -5.79 -6.13 10.26
CA THR A 153 -4.35 -6.09 10.53
C THR A 153 -3.86 -4.67 10.37
N VAL A 154 -3.11 -4.17 11.36
CA VAL A 154 -2.46 -2.87 11.29
C VAL A 154 -0.95 -3.09 11.32
N ILE A 155 -0.25 -2.41 10.43
CA ILE A 155 1.21 -2.39 10.39
C ILE A 155 1.67 -0.96 10.56
N ALA A 156 2.63 -0.74 11.47
CA ALA A 156 3.27 0.55 11.64
C ALA A 156 4.72 0.48 11.17
N MET A 157 5.17 1.52 10.47
CA MET A 157 6.53 1.62 9.95
C MET A 157 6.93 3.07 9.70
N LYS A 158 8.22 3.30 9.47
CA LYS A 158 8.73 4.54 8.89
C LYS A 158 8.68 4.43 7.38
N MET A 159 7.90 5.29 6.74
CA MET A 159 7.66 5.32 5.29
C MET A 159 8.16 6.65 4.73
N GLU A 160 8.61 6.62 3.48
CA GLU A 160 8.92 7.80 2.69
C GLU A 160 7.64 8.38 2.08
N ILE A 161 7.31 9.63 2.36
CA ILE A 161 6.01 10.26 2.10
C ILE A 161 6.15 11.42 1.10
N PRO A 162 5.24 11.55 0.12
CA PRO A 162 5.23 12.69 -0.81
C PRO A 162 4.79 13.99 -0.10
N ASP A 163 4.90 15.12 -0.80
CA ASP A 163 4.39 16.38 -0.25
C ASP A 163 2.89 16.33 -0.03
N GLY A 164 2.39 17.01 1.01
CA GLY A 164 0.95 17.22 1.21
C GLY A 164 0.11 15.93 1.25
N ALA A 165 0.70 14.77 1.57
CA ALA A 165 0.07 13.45 1.41
C ALA A 165 -1.30 13.27 2.11
N TRP A 166 -1.59 14.11 3.11
CA TRP A 166 -2.83 14.07 3.89
C TRP A 166 -3.60 15.40 3.89
N GLU A 167 -3.19 16.40 3.10
CA GLU A 167 -3.85 17.71 3.07
C GLU A 167 -5.23 17.62 2.39
N GLU A 168 -5.30 16.95 1.25
CA GLU A 168 -6.55 16.69 0.51
C GLU A 168 -7.09 15.26 0.74
N ASP A 169 -6.37 14.43 1.52
CA ASP A 169 -6.68 13.03 1.78
C ASP A 169 -6.54 12.70 3.29
N PRO A 170 -7.46 13.20 4.13
CA PRO A 170 -7.37 13.01 5.59
C PRO A 170 -7.48 11.55 6.02
N ASP A 171 -8.07 10.68 5.18
CA ASP A 171 -8.21 9.24 5.44
C ASP A 171 -7.02 8.43 4.90
N GLY A 172 -6.11 9.05 4.13
CA GLY A 172 -4.91 8.39 3.59
C GLY A 172 -5.22 7.28 2.58
N ILE A 173 -6.29 7.44 1.80
CA ILE A 173 -6.77 6.49 0.79
C ILE A 173 -5.95 6.58 -0.49
N ALA A 174 -5.60 7.78 -0.95
CA ALA A 174 -4.85 7.97 -2.19
C ALA A 174 -3.48 7.30 -2.12
N LEU A 175 -2.79 7.43 -0.97
CA LEU A 175 -1.51 6.75 -0.75
C LEU A 175 -1.68 5.22 -0.74
N ALA A 176 -2.73 4.73 -0.06
CA ALA A 176 -3.06 3.31 -0.05
C ALA A 176 -3.33 2.78 -1.46
N ASP A 177 -4.04 3.53 -2.29
CA ASP A 177 -4.37 3.16 -3.66
C ASP A 177 -3.14 3.03 -4.56
N VAL A 178 -2.15 3.91 -4.39
CA VAL A 178 -0.89 3.78 -5.15
C VAL A 178 -0.18 2.47 -4.78
N ILE A 179 -0.13 2.09 -3.51
CA ILE A 179 0.45 0.80 -3.08
C ILE A 179 -0.40 -0.38 -3.57
N ASN A 180 -1.73 -0.28 -3.51
CA ASN A 180 -2.67 -1.32 -3.94
C ASN A 180 -2.51 -1.70 -5.42
N ARG A 181 -2.08 -0.77 -6.28
CA ARG A 181 -1.76 -1.05 -7.70
C ARG A 181 -0.64 -2.07 -7.87
N HIS A 182 0.24 -2.18 -6.88
CA HIS A 182 1.38 -3.11 -6.87
C HIS A 182 1.10 -4.37 -6.05
N LEU A 183 -0.08 -4.48 -5.42
CA LEU A 183 -0.49 -5.62 -4.60
C LEU A 183 -1.39 -6.59 -5.39
N PRO A 184 -1.26 -7.90 -5.13
CA PRO A 184 -2.20 -8.87 -5.66
C PRO A 184 -3.61 -8.61 -5.14
N TYR A 185 -4.63 -9.05 -5.89
CA TYR A 185 -6.05 -8.71 -5.62
C TYR A 185 -6.55 -9.08 -4.22
N ASN A 186 -5.91 -10.07 -3.61
CA ASN A 186 -6.25 -10.69 -2.34
C ASN A 186 -5.61 -9.98 -1.13
N ILE A 187 -4.83 -8.91 -1.33
CA ILE A 187 -4.29 -8.05 -0.29
C ILE A 187 -4.69 -6.61 -0.60
N ARG A 188 -5.29 -5.93 0.38
CA ARG A 188 -5.71 -4.54 0.24
C ARG A 188 -5.37 -3.71 1.45
N ILE A 189 -4.85 -2.53 1.19
CA ILE A 189 -4.64 -1.47 2.17
C ILE A 189 -5.85 -0.55 2.09
N PHE A 190 -6.47 -0.29 3.24
CA PHE A 190 -7.64 0.58 3.34
C PHE A 190 -7.26 2.03 3.58
N SER A 191 -6.21 2.27 4.37
CA SER A 191 -5.75 3.61 4.72
C SER A 191 -4.32 3.60 5.23
N ILE A 192 -3.63 4.73 5.07
CA ILE A 192 -2.29 4.99 5.61
C ILE A 192 -2.29 6.35 6.28
N LEU A 193 -2.15 6.38 7.61
CA LEU A 193 -2.22 7.61 8.41
C LEU A 193 -0.92 7.86 9.16
N PRO A 194 -0.53 9.13 9.38
CA PRO A 194 0.61 9.45 10.20
C PRO A 194 0.31 9.07 11.66
N VAL A 195 1.31 8.57 12.38
CA VAL A 195 1.16 8.22 13.79
C VAL A 195 2.26 8.80 14.64
N ASN A 196 1.89 9.20 15.86
CA ASN A 196 2.87 9.63 16.83
C ASN A 196 3.65 8.44 17.42
N LYS A 197 4.78 8.75 18.06
CA LYS A 197 5.64 7.73 18.67
C LYS A 197 4.90 6.84 19.67
N TYR A 198 4.01 7.45 20.47
CA TYR A 198 3.25 6.82 21.55
C TYR A 198 1.98 6.09 21.08
N GLU A 199 1.29 6.62 20.07
CA GLU A 199 0.06 6.02 19.51
C GLU A 199 0.33 4.67 18.82
N CYS A 200 1.53 4.49 18.28
CA CYS A 200 1.92 3.21 17.71
C CYS A 200 1.88 2.07 18.74
N ILE A 201 2.08 2.35 20.04
CA ILE A 201 2.01 1.32 21.08
C ILE A 201 0.54 1.02 21.42
N SER A 202 -0.30 2.05 21.53
CA SER A 202 -1.72 1.88 21.85
C SER A 202 -2.49 1.17 20.73
N ILE A 203 -2.20 1.47 19.46
CA ILE A 203 -2.79 0.76 18.29
C ILE A 203 -2.64 -0.77 18.43
N PHE A 204 -1.53 -1.24 19.00
CA PHE A 204 -1.26 -2.67 19.15
C PHE A 204 -1.70 -3.26 20.50
N GLN A 205 -1.98 -2.43 21.51
CA GLN A 205 -2.50 -2.88 22.80
C GLN A 205 -4.03 -2.95 22.80
N THR A 206 -4.73 -2.00 22.17
CA THR A 206 -6.20 -1.98 22.14
C THR A 206 -6.78 -3.13 21.29
N SER A 207 -6.05 -3.59 20.25
CA SER A 207 -6.44 -4.76 19.46
C SER A 207 -6.40 -6.08 20.25
N GLY A 208 -5.67 -6.14 21.36
CA GLY A 208 -5.67 -7.29 22.27
C GLY A 208 -6.88 -7.34 23.20
N ASN A 209 -7.52 -6.20 23.47
CA ASN A 209 -8.65 -6.10 24.40
C ASN A 209 -10.02 -6.11 23.72
N LEU A 210 -10.10 -6.10 22.38
CA LEU A 210 -11.37 -6.14 21.64
C LEU A 210 -11.78 -7.56 21.18
N LEU A 211 -10.98 -8.58 21.49
CA LEU A 211 -11.22 -9.99 21.10
C LEU A 211 -11.16 -10.96 22.29
N ALA A 212 -11.33 -10.47 23.52
CA ALA A 212 -11.49 -11.28 24.73
C ALA A 212 -12.93 -11.21 25.24
#